data_AF-A0A7Z9FDM6-F1
#
_entry.id   AF-A0A7Z9FDM6-F1
#
_cell.length_a   1.000
_cell.length_b   1.000
_cell.length_c   1.000
_cell.angle_alpha   90.00
_cell.angle_beta   90.00
_cell.angle_gamma   90.00
#
_symmetry.space_group_name_H-M   'P 1'
#
loop_
_entity.id
_entity.type
_entity.pdbx_description
1 polymer ?
#
loop_
_entity_poly.entity_id
_entity_poly.type
_entity_poly.pdbx_seq_one_letter_code
_entity_poly.pdbx_strand_id
1 'polypeptide(L)'
;MKAAYLNFNAKTEGYLKILREISDHDIFWVEIDSRNPHALALIRRQSQLPISSCETLLGLREFLPYLREEAVDVAIVDAVWNGVWQSMKIAAAAEAHEVNIAPHNFYGHLSTMMNAHFAAAVPNLRIMEIDIDRLPWDQELFTDLPIIKDGHLIITDKPGWGTEPNEEALRAHPPKKAGGLTSKNWLLHSGG
;
A
#
# COMPACT_ATOMS: atom_id res chain seq x y z
N MET A 1 2.18 -10.65 12.80
CA MET A 1 1.28 -9.53 12.47
C MET A 1 0.31 -10.01 11.39
N LYS A 2 -1.00 -9.82 11.55
CA LYS A 2 -2.00 -10.19 10.55
C LYS A 2 -2.79 -8.95 10.13
N ALA A 3 -2.74 -8.59 8.86
CA ALA A 3 -3.61 -7.56 8.27
C ALA A 3 -4.72 -8.24 7.45
N ALA A 4 -5.90 -7.63 7.40
CA ALA A 4 -7.02 -8.10 6.58
C ALA A 4 -7.30 -7.10 5.46
N TYR A 5 -7.18 -7.54 4.21
CA TYR A 5 -7.35 -6.69 3.03
C TYR A 5 -8.72 -6.93 2.41
N LEU A 6 -9.62 -5.93 2.47
CA LEU A 6 -10.99 -6.05 1.95
C LEU A 6 -11.21 -5.29 0.64
N ASN A 7 -10.26 -4.44 0.23
CA ASN A 7 -10.33 -3.57 -0.94
C ASN A 7 -11.72 -2.91 -1.07
N PHE A 8 -12.30 -2.88 -2.28
CA PHE A 8 -13.63 -2.34 -2.59
C PHE A 8 -14.77 -3.39 -2.54
N ASN A 9 -14.58 -4.51 -1.85
CA ASN A 9 -15.47 -5.69 -1.98
C ASN A 9 -16.80 -5.60 -1.22
N ALA A 10 -17.07 -4.52 -0.49
CA ALA A 10 -18.34 -4.34 0.21
C ALA A 10 -18.83 -2.89 0.18
N LYS A 11 -20.06 -2.69 0.66
CA LYS A 11 -20.59 -1.38 1.03
C LYS A 11 -20.47 -1.20 2.54
N THR A 12 -20.76 -0.01 3.05
CA THR A 12 -20.74 0.32 4.49
C THR A 12 -21.36 -0.76 5.36
N GLU A 13 -22.56 -1.25 5.02
CA GLU A 13 -23.22 -2.33 5.75
C GLU A 13 -22.38 -3.62 5.79
N GLY A 14 -21.84 -4.04 4.63
CA GLY A 14 -21.04 -5.25 4.52
C GLY A 14 -19.75 -5.19 5.31
N TYR A 15 -19.03 -4.05 5.24
CA TYR A 15 -17.84 -3.84 6.06
C TYR A 15 -18.15 -3.90 7.56
N LEU A 16 -19.24 -3.26 8.01
CA LEU A 16 -19.66 -3.32 9.41
C LEU A 16 -20.02 -4.75 9.86
N LYS A 17 -20.61 -5.57 8.97
CA LYS A 17 -20.86 -6.99 9.26
C LYS A 17 -19.55 -7.77 9.41
N ILE A 18 -18.60 -7.57 8.50
CA ILE A 18 -17.28 -8.23 8.56
C ILE A 18 -16.54 -7.83 9.83
N LEU A 19 -16.46 -6.53 10.14
CA LEU A 19 -15.77 -6.01 11.32
C LEU A 19 -16.32 -6.60 12.64
N ARG A 20 -17.64 -6.79 12.74
CA ARG A 20 -18.27 -7.43 13.89
C ARG A 20 -17.92 -8.92 14.01
N GLU A 21 -17.76 -9.61 12.89
CA GLU A 21 -17.44 -11.04 12.89
C GLU A 21 -15.98 -11.30 13.27
N ILE A 22 -15.08 -10.40 12.87
CA ILE A 22 -13.64 -10.56 13.07
C ILE A 22 -13.09 -9.81 14.29
N SER A 23 -13.94 -9.17 15.10
CA SER A 23 -13.51 -8.31 16.22
C SER A 23 -12.73 -9.06 17.30
N ASP A 24 -12.98 -10.37 17.46
CA ASP A 24 -12.36 -11.19 18.49
C ASP A 24 -10.98 -11.74 18.08
N HIS A 25 -10.47 -11.30 16.92
CA HIS A 25 -9.18 -11.70 16.39
C HIS A 25 -8.11 -10.61 16.56
N ASP A 26 -6.88 -11.03 16.80
CA ASP A 26 -5.71 -10.15 16.80
C ASP A 26 -5.34 -9.75 15.36
N ILE A 27 -6.00 -8.70 14.89
CA ILE A 27 -5.83 -8.13 13.56
C ILE A 27 -5.17 -6.76 13.71
N PHE A 28 -4.02 -6.60 13.06
CA PHE A 28 -3.20 -5.40 13.12
C PHE A 28 -3.89 -4.18 12.49
N TRP A 29 -4.52 -4.39 11.33
CA TRP A 29 -5.48 -3.47 10.72
C TRP A 29 -6.44 -4.21 9.81
N VAL A 30 -7.58 -3.59 9.54
CA VAL A 30 -8.49 -3.96 8.46
C VAL A 30 -8.44 -2.86 7.41
N GLU A 31 -8.04 -3.24 6.20
CA GLU A 31 -7.88 -2.35 5.07
C GLU A 31 -9.14 -2.31 4.24
N ILE A 32 -9.68 -1.11 4.06
CA ILE A 32 -10.96 -0.88 3.39
C ILE A 32 -10.80 0.27 2.43
N ASP A 33 -10.99 0.04 1.14
CA ASP A 33 -11.03 1.13 0.18
C ASP A 33 -12.44 1.67 -0.01
N SER A 34 -12.54 2.99 0.03
CA SER A 34 -13.79 3.72 -0.15
C SER A 34 -13.53 4.95 -0.98
N ARG A 35 -14.49 5.32 -1.84
CA ARG A 35 -14.51 6.62 -2.53
C ARG A 35 -15.29 7.69 -1.74
N ASN A 36 -15.75 7.36 -0.54
CA ASN A 36 -16.55 8.22 0.31
C ASN A 36 -15.90 8.33 1.70
N PRO A 37 -15.24 9.47 1.99
CA PRO A 37 -14.59 9.72 3.28
C PRO A 37 -15.54 9.62 4.47
N HIS A 38 -16.75 10.17 4.35
CA HIS A 38 -17.74 10.17 5.44
C HIS A 38 -18.23 8.75 5.75
N ALA A 39 -18.47 7.94 4.72
CA ALA A 39 -18.85 6.55 4.88
C ALA A 39 -17.72 5.73 5.53
N LEU A 40 -16.46 5.98 5.18
CA LEU A 40 -15.33 5.30 5.79
C LEU A 40 -15.11 5.74 7.25
N ALA A 41 -15.30 7.02 7.56
CA ALA A 41 -15.27 7.52 8.94
C ALA A 41 -16.38 6.88 9.80
N LEU A 42 -17.58 6.68 9.25
CA LEU A 42 -18.65 5.95 9.95
C LEU A 42 -18.25 4.50 10.24
N ILE A 43 -17.60 3.81 9.29
CA ILE A 43 -17.08 2.45 9.47
C ILE A 43 -16.04 2.45 10.59
N ARG A 44 -15.03 3.32 10.51
CA ARG A 44 -13.96 3.41 11.52
C ARG A 44 -14.51 3.69 12.92
N ARG A 45 -15.43 4.64 13.07
CA ARG A 45 -16.05 4.97 14.37
C ARG A 45 -16.82 3.81 15.00
N GLN A 46 -17.22 2.81 14.22
CA GLN A 46 -17.90 1.59 14.70
C GLN A 46 -16.98 0.38 14.77
N SER A 47 -15.73 0.50 14.35
CA SER A 47 -14.74 -0.58 14.37
C SER A 47 -14.05 -0.64 15.73
N GLN A 48 -13.81 -1.87 16.23
CA GLN A 48 -12.88 -2.11 17.34
C GLN A 48 -11.45 -2.37 16.87
N LEU A 49 -11.26 -2.51 15.55
CA LEU A 49 -9.99 -2.78 14.90
C LEU A 49 -9.51 -1.54 14.15
N PRO A 50 -8.18 -1.29 14.06
CA PRO A 50 -7.64 -0.19 13.29
C PRO A 50 -8.04 -0.28 11.81
N ILE A 51 -8.41 0.85 11.21
CA ILE A 51 -8.77 0.94 9.79
C ILE A 51 -7.64 1.60 8.99
N SER A 52 -7.17 0.92 7.94
CA SER A 52 -6.31 1.51 6.91
C SER A 52 -7.07 1.70 5.59
N SER A 53 -6.64 2.67 4.79
CA SER A 53 -7.24 2.98 3.48
C SER A 53 -6.34 3.92 2.69
N CYS A 54 -6.81 4.39 1.54
CA CYS A 54 -6.27 5.47 0.70
C CYS A 54 -5.24 5.07 -0.36
N GLU A 55 -4.96 3.78 -0.58
CA GLU A 55 -3.93 3.34 -1.53
C GLU A 55 -4.16 3.86 -2.96
N THR A 56 -5.42 4.06 -3.35
CA THR A 56 -5.79 4.49 -4.71
C THR A 56 -5.88 6.00 -4.89
N LEU A 57 -5.65 6.79 -3.83
CA LEU A 57 -5.83 8.25 -3.89
C LEU A 57 -4.61 8.94 -4.53
N LEU A 58 -4.89 9.98 -5.32
CA LEU A 58 -3.88 10.74 -6.07
C LEU A 58 -3.81 12.19 -5.60
N GLY A 59 -2.67 12.52 -5.00
CA GLY A 59 -2.30 13.85 -4.55
C GLY A 59 -2.98 14.25 -3.24
N LEU A 60 -2.36 15.21 -2.55
CA LEU A 60 -2.81 15.69 -1.24
C LEU A 60 -4.29 16.09 -1.19
N ARG A 61 -4.85 16.63 -2.30
CA ARG A 61 -6.25 17.07 -2.33
C ARG A 61 -7.24 15.92 -2.16
N GLU A 62 -6.91 14.72 -2.64
CA GLU A 62 -7.78 13.55 -2.47
C GLU A 62 -7.68 12.97 -1.06
N PHE A 63 -6.51 13.07 -0.41
CA PHE A 63 -6.32 12.63 0.98
C PHE A 63 -7.00 13.55 2.01
N LEU A 64 -7.00 14.87 1.77
CA LEU A 64 -7.50 15.85 2.75
C LEU A 64 -8.91 15.58 3.29
N PRO A 65 -9.92 15.20 2.48
CA PRO A 65 -11.23 14.82 2.99
C PRO A 65 -11.19 13.63 3.97
N TYR A 66 -10.36 12.62 3.73
CA TYR A 66 -10.24 11.46 4.63
C TYR A 66 -9.57 11.82 5.95
N LEU A 67 -8.53 12.66 5.90
CA LEU A 67 -7.85 13.15 7.11
C LEU A 67 -8.76 14.04 7.96
N ARG A 68 -9.56 14.92 7.33
CA ARG A 68 -10.49 15.83 8.03
C ARG A 68 -11.66 15.10 8.68
N GLU A 69 -12.19 14.06 8.04
CA GLU A 69 -13.27 13.24 8.59
C GLU A 69 -12.78 12.23 9.64
N GLU A 70 -11.45 12.15 9.85
CA GLU A 70 -10.80 11.14 10.69
C GLU A 70 -11.16 9.72 10.21
N ALA A 71 -11.09 9.50 8.89
CA ALA A 71 -11.60 8.29 8.26
C ALA A 71 -10.70 7.06 8.43
N VAL A 72 -9.44 7.23 8.83
CA VAL A 72 -8.44 6.16 8.93
C VAL A 72 -7.61 6.28 10.21
N ASP A 73 -7.11 5.15 10.69
CA ASP A 73 -6.03 5.06 11.68
C ASP A 73 -4.65 5.10 10.99
N VAL A 74 -4.57 4.56 9.77
CA VAL A 74 -3.34 4.54 8.95
C VAL A 74 -3.69 4.93 7.52
N ALA A 75 -3.00 5.94 6.98
CA ALA A 75 -3.14 6.32 5.58
C ALA A 75 -2.13 5.54 4.72
N ILE A 76 -2.62 4.76 3.78
CA ILE A 76 -1.78 4.07 2.80
C ILE A 76 -1.47 5.03 1.66
N VAL A 77 -0.19 5.19 1.35
CA VAL A 77 0.29 6.12 0.33
C VAL A 77 1.05 5.35 -0.72
N ASP A 78 0.51 5.29 -1.94
CA ASP A 78 1.25 4.74 -3.07
C ASP A 78 2.21 5.81 -3.64
N ALA A 79 3.48 5.71 -3.24
CA ALA A 79 4.51 6.65 -3.70
C ALA A 79 4.97 6.40 -5.14
N VAL A 80 4.69 5.22 -5.70
CA VAL A 80 4.93 4.93 -7.12
C VAL A 80 3.93 5.69 -7.98
N TRP A 81 2.66 5.75 -7.56
CA TRP A 81 1.61 6.48 -8.27
C TRP A 81 1.72 8.00 -8.08
N ASN A 82 1.95 8.45 -6.85
CA ASN A 82 2.01 9.87 -6.52
C ASN A 82 3.35 10.53 -6.88
N GLY A 83 4.42 9.73 -6.94
CA GLY A 83 5.79 10.21 -6.88
C GLY A 83 6.19 10.56 -5.44
N VAL A 84 7.42 10.20 -5.06
CA VAL A 84 7.93 10.35 -3.68
C VAL A 84 7.82 11.80 -3.18
N TRP A 85 8.14 12.80 -4.01
CA TRP A 85 8.03 14.20 -3.61
C TRP A 85 6.61 14.64 -3.24
N GLN A 86 5.59 14.19 -3.97
CA GLN A 86 4.20 14.50 -3.60
C GLN A 86 3.77 13.68 -2.38
N SER A 87 4.29 12.47 -2.25
CA SER A 87 4.05 11.58 -1.09
C SER A 87 4.59 12.18 0.21
N MET A 88 5.72 12.89 0.18
CA MET A 88 6.21 13.65 1.34
C MET A 88 5.21 14.70 1.82
N LYS A 89 4.50 15.38 0.90
CA LYS A 89 3.47 16.36 1.26
C LYS A 89 2.23 15.70 1.86
N ILE A 90 1.88 14.51 1.38
CA ILE A 90 0.80 13.70 1.92
C ILE A 90 1.16 13.23 3.34
N ALA A 91 2.37 12.71 3.54
CA ALA A 91 2.86 12.27 4.84
C ALA A 91 2.88 13.40 5.88
N ALA A 92 3.38 14.58 5.50
CA ALA A 92 3.39 15.76 6.37
C ALA A 92 1.97 16.24 6.73
N ALA A 93 1.00 16.13 5.81
CA ALA A 93 -0.38 16.44 6.11
C ALA A 93 -1.01 15.39 7.03
N ALA A 94 -0.73 14.10 6.82
CA ALA A 94 -1.18 13.02 7.71
C ALA A 94 -0.62 13.20 9.13
N GLU A 95 0.66 13.59 9.25
CA GLU A 95 1.31 13.90 10.53
C GLU A 95 0.57 15.01 11.29
N ALA A 96 0.20 16.11 10.61
CA ALA A 96 -0.58 17.19 11.21
C ALA A 96 -2.00 16.78 11.67
N HIS A 97 -2.46 15.61 11.25
CA HIS A 97 -3.73 15.00 11.63
C HIS A 97 -3.54 13.81 12.60
N GLU A 98 -2.34 13.63 13.17
CA GLU A 98 -2.00 12.50 14.05
C GLU A 98 -2.21 11.12 13.38
N VAL A 99 -2.01 11.05 12.06
CA VAL A 99 -2.14 9.81 11.26
C VAL A 99 -0.77 9.38 10.75
N ASN A 100 -0.41 8.13 11.06
CA ASN A 100 0.76 7.49 10.49
C ASN A 100 0.48 6.99 9.06
N ILE A 101 1.53 6.90 8.25
CA ILE A 101 1.44 6.42 6.87
C ILE A 101 2.07 5.04 6.67
N ALA A 102 1.59 4.30 5.68
CA ALA A 102 2.21 3.07 5.21
C ALA A 102 2.40 3.14 3.67
N PRO A 103 3.61 2.95 3.14
CA PRO A 103 3.80 2.88 1.69
C PRO A 103 3.15 1.64 1.08
N HIS A 104 2.37 1.82 0.02
CA HIS A 104 1.82 0.73 -0.80
C HIS A 104 2.91 0.18 -1.73
N ASN A 105 3.19 -1.12 -1.66
CA ASN A 105 4.35 -1.71 -2.31
C ASN A 105 4.21 -3.22 -2.59
N PHE A 106 3.61 -3.53 -3.73
CA PHE A 106 3.38 -4.90 -4.23
C PHE A 106 3.97 -5.09 -5.66
N TYR A 107 5.09 -4.41 -5.94
CA TYR A 107 5.66 -4.28 -7.29
C TYR A 107 7.07 -4.92 -7.42
N GLY A 108 7.89 -4.41 -8.33
CA GLY A 108 9.30 -4.79 -8.52
C GLY A 108 10.26 -4.20 -7.48
N HIS A 109 11.53 -4.60 -7.53
CA HIS A 109 12.54 -4.13 -6.59
C HIS A 109 12.80 -2.62 -6.67
N LEU A 110 12.73 -2.00 -7.85
CA LEU A 110 12.85 -0.54 -7.96
C LEU A 110 11.79 0.20 -7.13
N SER A 111 10.53 -0.23 -7.22
CA SER A 111 9.44 0.33 -6.41
C SER A 111 9.66 0.11 -4.91
N THR A 112 10.17 -1.07 -4.53
CA THR A 112 10.53 -1.35 -3.14
C THR A 112 11.60 -0.37 -2.66
N MET A 113 12.64 -0.12 -3.43
CA MET A 113 13.71 0.79 -3.02
C MET A 113 13.24 2.25 -2.99
N MET A 114 12.39 2.68 -3.94
CA MET A 114 11.73 4.00 -3.89
C MET A 114 10.92 4.19 -2.60
N ASN A 115 10.10 3.20 -2.26
CA ASN A 115 9.29 3.20 -1.03
C ASN A 115 10.17 3.11 0.23
N ALA A 116 11.32 2.42 0.17
CA ALA A 116 12.27 2.34 1.27
C ALA A 116 12.85 3.71 1.62
N HIS A 117 13.26 4.48 0.60
CA HIS A 117 13.75 5.84 0.82
C HIS A 117 12.65 6.78 1.32
N PHE A 118 11.42 6.64 0.83
CA PHE A 118 10.27 7.37 1.35
C PHE A 118 10.02 7.04 2.84
N ALA A 119 9.98 5.76 3.17
CA ALA A 119 9.79 5.27 4.54
C ALA A 119 10.90 5.75 5.49
N ALA A 120 12.15 5.75 5.03
CA ALA A 120 13.28 6.23 5.82
C ALA A 120 13.24 7.74 6.11
N ALA A 121 12.55 8.52 5.28
CA ALA A 121 12.52 9.98 5.37
C ALA A 121 11.31 10.54 6.14
N VAL A 122 10.24 9.75 6.34
CA VAL A 122 9.02 10.21 7.00
C VAL A 122 9.02 9.88 8.51
N PRO A 123 8.68 10.84 9.40
CA PRO A 123 8.69 10.60 10.84
C PRO A 123 7.49 9.76 11.32
N ASN A 124 6.35 9.85 10.62
CA ASN A 124 5.09 9.18 10.94
C ASN A 124 4.92 7.87 10.16
N LEU A 125 5.99 7.08 10.00
CA LEU A 125 5.93 5.77 9.35
C LEU A 125 5.27 4.73 10.26
N ARG A 126 4.24 4.04 9.77
CA ARG A 126 3.58 2.93 10.47
C ARG A 126 4.29 1.61 10.28
N ILE A 127 4.48 1.24 9.02
CA ILE A 127 5.14 0.03 8.50
C ILE A 127 5.27 0.19 6.97
N MET A 128 6.14 -0.60 6.34
CA MET A 128 6.26 -0.67 4.88
C MET A 128 5.86 -2.05 4.38
N GLU A 129 4.99 -2.08 3.38
CA GLU A 129 4.60 -3.31 2.68
C GLU A 129 5.76 -3.85 1.81
N ILE A 130 5.85 -5.16 1.68
CA ILE A 130 6.74 -5.82 0.73
C ILE A 130 6.24 -7.22 0.41
N ASP A 131 6.15 -7.54 -0.88
CA ASP A 131 5.96 -8.90 -1.35
C ASP A 131 7.25 -9.72 -1.20
N ILE A 132 7.23 -10.69 -0.30
CA ILE A 132 8.32 -11.66 -0.10
C ILE A 132 8.31 -12.73 -1.20
N ASP A 133 7.12 -13.10 -1.69
CA ASP A 133 6.98 -14.02 -2.81
C ASP A 133 7.40 -13.31 -4.11
N ARG A 134 8.45 -13.82 -4.77
CA ARG A 134 9.02 -13.22 -5.98
C ARG A 134 8.89 -14.16 -7.18
N LEU A 135 8.88 -13.56 -8.38
CA LEU A 135 9.00 -14.33 -9.62
C LEU A 135 10.39 -14.99 -9.68
N PRO A 136 10.54 -16.18 -10.28
CA PRO A 136 11.83 -16.88 -10.35
C PRO A 136 12.96 -16.07 -10.97
N TRP A 137 12.63 -15.14 -11.86
CA TRP A 137 13.56 -14.29 -12.60
C TRP A 137 13.60 -12.83 -12.10
N ASP A 138 12.89 -12.49 -11.02
CA ASP A 138 12.75 -11.11 -10.57
C ASP A 138 14.09 -10.48 -10.16
N GLN A 139 14.98 -11.29 -9.60
CA GLN A 139 16.33 -10.87 -9.18
C GLN A 139 17.23 -10.50 -10.38
N GLU A 140 16.95 -11.02 -11.57
CA GLU A 140 17.73 -10.72 -12.78
C GLU A 140 17.38 -9.34 -13.36
N LEU A 141 16.19 -8.82 -13.03
CA LEU A 141 15.63 -7.61 -13.61
C LEU A 141 16.24 -6.32 -13.05
N PHE A 142 16.98 -6.40 -11.94
CA PHE A 142 17.48 -5.25 -11.22
C PHE A 142 18.92 -5.47 -10.76
N THR A 143 19.72 -4.40 -10.70
CA THR A 143 21.14 -4.49 -10.32
C THR A 143 21.35 -4.84 -8.85
N ASP A 144 20.39 -4.48 -8.00
CA ASP A 144 20.46 -4.61 -6.55
C ASP A 144 19.13 -5.08 -5.99
N LEU A 145 19.20 -5.87 -4.91
CA LEU A 145 18.04 -6.49 -4.30
C LEU A 145 17.78 -5.90 -2.91
N PRO A 146 16.51 -5.76 -2.50
CA PRO A 146 16.17 -5.38 -1.14
C PRO A 146 16.67 -6.45 -0.15
N ILE A 147 17.34 -6.01 0.91
CA ILE A 147 17.87 -6.89 1.96
C ILE A 147 16.96 -6.82 3.17
N ILE A 148 16.35 -7.94 3.53
CA ILE A 148 15.51 -8.05 4.74
C ILE A 148 16.29 -8.80 5.81
N LYS A 149 16.42 -8.21 6.99
CA LYS A 149 17.07 -8.82 8.16
C LYS A 149 16.18 -8.64 9.38
N ASP A 150 15.90 -9.73 10.09
CA ASP A 150 15.10 -9.74 11.32
C ASP A 150 13.74 -9.02 11.16
N GLY A 151 13.10 -9.20 10.00
CA GLY A 151 11.81 -8.56 9.68
C GLY A 151 11.89 -7.08 9.28
N HIS A 152 13.09 -6.53 9.08
CA HIS A 152 13.31 -5.14 8.68
C HIS A 152 14.00 -5.04 7.33
N LEU A 153 13.51 -4.14 6.48
CA LEU A 153 14.20 -3.77 5.24
C LEU A 153 15.41 -2.88 5.58
N ILE A 154 16.59 -3.28 5.11
CA ILE A 154 17.82 -2.51 5.29
C ILE A 154 17.93 -1.45 4.19
N ILE A 155 18.02 -0.19 4.59
CA ILE A 155 18.17 0.94 3.68
C ILE A 155 19.59 0.95 3.10
N THR A 156 19.67 1.10 1.79
CA THR A 156 20.92 1.25 1.04
C THR A 156 21.50 2.67 1.18
N ASP A 157 22.82 2.77 1.10
CA ASP A 157 23.57 4.03 1.05
C ASP A 157 24.06 4.38 -0.37
N LYS A 158 23.71 3.56 -1.37
CA LYS A 158 24.05 3.80 -2.77
C LYS A 158 23.36 5.08 -3.30
N PRO A 159 23.98 5.78 -4.27
CA PRO A 159 23.34 6.92 -4.93
C PRO A 159 22.01 6.56 -5.60
N GLY A 160 21.10 7.54 -5.68
CA GLY A 160 19.79 7.37 -6.31
C GLY A 160 18.83 6.56 -5.45
N TRP A 161 18.06 5.66 -6.07
CA TRP A 161 17.23 4.69 -5.35
C TRP A 161 18.01 3.45 -4.91
N GLY A 162 19.29 3.34 -5.31
CA GLY A 162 20.17 2.23 -4.96
C GLY A 162 19.87 0.90 -5.66
N THR A 163 19.05 0.92 -6.72
CA THR A 163 18.97 -0.13 -7.74
C THR A 163 18.61 0.48 -9.09
N GLU A 164 19.08 -0.12 -10.18
CA GLU A 164 18.68 0.23 -11.55
C GLU A 164 18.04 -0.99 -12.23
N PRO A 165 17.14 -0.80 -13.22
CA PRO A 165 16.68 -1.88 -14.06
C PRO A 165 17.81 -2.42 -14.94
N ASN A 166 17.86 -3.74 -15.14
CA ASN A 166 18.74 -4.38 -16.11
C ASN A 166 18.02 -4.48 -17.46
N GLU A 167 18.41 -3.64 -18.44
CA GLU A 167 17.71 -3.54 -19.72
C GLU A 167 17.82 -4.81 -20.57
N GLU A 168 18.90 -5.59 -20.42
CA GLU A 168 19.05 -6.87 -21.12
C GLU A 168 18.10 -7.92 -20.57
N ALA A 169 18.03 -8.05 -19.24
CA ALA A 169 17.08 -8.97 -18.59
C ALA A 169 15.62 -8.59 -18.86
N LEU A 170 15.30 -7.29 -18.83
CA LEU A 170 13.96 -6.81 -19.20
C LEU A 170 13.61 -7.16 -20.66
N ARG A 171 14.56 -7.01 -21.60
CA ARG A 171 14.35 -7.41 -23.01
C ARG A 171 14.14 -8.91 -23.17
N ALA A 172 14.80 -9.73 -22.33
CA ALA A 172 14.59 -11.17 -22.32
C ALA A 172 13.20 -11.58 -21.78
N HIS A 173 12.49 -10.67 -21.09
CA HIS A 173 11.19 -10.93 -20.47
C HIS A 173 10.11 -9.94 -20.96
N PRO A 174 9.71 -10.01 -22.25
CA PRO A 174 8.77 -9.07 -22.83
C PRO A 174 7.38 -9.14 -22.15
N PRO A 175 6.69 -8.00 -22.02
CA PRO A 175 5.39 -7.96 -21.35
C PRO A 175 4.31 -8.74 -22.11
N LYS A 176 3.36 -9.29 -21.36
CA LYS A 176 2.13 -9.86 -21.91
C LYS A 176 1.11 -8.75 -22.18
N LYS A 177 0.17 -8.98 -23.11
CA LYS A 177 -0.84 -7.98 -23.51
C LYS A 177 -1.90 -7.69 -22.43
N ALA A 178 -2.15 -8.63 -21.52
CA ALA A 178 -3.14 -8.50 -20.45
C ALA A 178 -2.61 -9.16 -19.18
N GLY A 179 -2.94 -8.57 -18.03
CA GLY A 179 -2.47 -8.97 -16.72
C GLY A 179 -3.31 -8.31 -15.61
N GLY A 180 -2.98 -8.60 -14.36
CA GLY A 180 -3.73 -8.09 -13.20
C GLY A 180 -5.24 -8.32 -13.33
N LEU A 181 -6.01 -7.28 -13.00
CA LEU A 181 -7.49 -7.28 -13.05
C LEU A 181 -8.08 -7.55 -14.45
N THR A 182 -7.30 -7.40 -15.52
CA THR A 182 -7.76 -7.66 -16.90
C THR A 182 -7.41 -9.04 -17.43
N SER A 183 -6.77 -9.88 -16.61
CA SER A 183 -6.43 -11.24 -17.01
C SER A 183 -7.69 -12.11 -17.14
N LYS A 184 -7.72 -13.00 -18.14
CA LYS A 184 -8.88 -13.87 -18.41
C LYS A 184 -9.27 -14.77 -17.23
N ASN A 185 -8.31 -15.11 -16.37
CA ASN A 185 -8.54 -15.94 -15.19
C ASN A 185 -9.29 -15.18 -14.08
N TRP A 186 -9.19 -13.85 -14.03
CA TRP A 186 -9.90 -13.03 -13.04
C TRP A 186 -11.40 -12.91 -13.36
N LEU A 187 -11.76 -12.73 -14.63
CA LEU A 187 -13.15 -12.56 -15.08
C LEU A 187 -14.04 -13.80 -14.84
N LEU A 188 -13.44 -14.98 -14.69
CA LEU A 188 -14.17 -16.22 -14.43
C LEU A 188 -14.60 -16.36 -12.95
N HIS A 189 -14.00 -15.61 -12.03
CA HIS A 189 -14.31 -15.66 -10.60
C HIS A 189 -15.18 -14.49 -10.10
N SER A 190 -15.33 -13.43 -10.90
CA SER A 190 -16.17 -12.26 -10.58
C SER A 190 -17.56 -12.29 -11.25
N GLY A 191 -17.90 -13.38 -11.96
CA GLY A 191 -19.19 -13.60 -12.59
C GLY A 191 -19.97 -14.69 -11.86
N GLY A 192 -20.74 -14.29 -10.84
CA GLY A 192 -21.72 -15.11 -10.13
C GLY A 192 -22.86 -14.24 -9.65
#